data_AF-A0A2D5EZ20-F1
#
_entry.id   AF-A0A2D5EZ20-F1
#
_cell.length_a   1.000
_cell.length_b   1.000
_cell.length_c   1.000
_cell.angle_alpha   90.00
_cell.angle_beta   90.00
_cell.angle_gamma   90.00
#
_symmetry.space_group_name_H-M   'P 1'
#
loop_
_entity.id
_entity.type
_entity.pdbx_description
1 polymer ?
#
loop_
_entity_poly.entity_id
_entity_poly.type
_entity_poly.pdbx_seq_one_letter_code
_entity_poly.pdbx_strand_id
1 'polypeptide(L)'
;MGTLEGARADAELSERPRVQAVFCIDVRSEVFRRALESVDSRVETLGFAGFFAFPIEYVPLAHEEGGAHCPVLLTPGHRVHEALPEAEAHAAAVERRRQKRGAKDAWTAFKMGAISCFSFVGPVGLAYAAKLFTDAFGRSRPVPHPSTAGLGADASRAKGPRLAPSEADDAASGLDLEARVELAAGALGAMSLTEGFARIVLVTGHGSSTVNNPHATSLDCGACGGRTGEASARVAAAVLNDPAVRAALVERAIAIPEDTVFVPALHDTTTDEVTLYDRAAVPESHRGELAELEGWLTEAGRRARAERASRLGLEGAPDVDGAVRARSRDWAQTRPEWGLAGCSAFVVAPRHRTRGRDLGGRAFLHSYEWRQDEGFDVLELIMTAPMVVASWIGLQYYASSVEPKVFGAGNKTLHDVVGAVGVYEGAGGDLRVGLPWQSVHDGEALAHDPLRLQVVIEAPREAMNEIIAKHEHVRHLVDHGWLQLFAMDEEGRVSHRYVGGLRWEALEGYAELERREEQAA
;
A
#
# COMPACT_ATOMS: atom_id res chain seq x y z
N MET A 1 -9.89 19.80 13.57
CA MET A 1 -10.46 19.10 12.40
C MET A 1 -11.97 19.33 12.46
N GLY A 2 -12.55 19.99 11.45
CA GLY A 2 -13.98 20.32 11.42
C GLY A 2 -14.87 19.09 11.32
N THR A 3 -16.17 19.28 11.47
CA THR A 3 -17.20 18.24 11.34
C THR A 3 -17.01 17.40 10.07
N LEU A 4 -16.86 16.09 10.23
CA LEU A 4 -16.91 15.12 9.13
C LEU A 4 -18.35 14.67 8.89
N GLU A 5 -19.32 15.58 8.98
CA GLU A 5 -20.74 15.34 8.64
C GLU A 5 -20.83 14.83 7.20
N GLY A 6 -20.97 13.51 7.02
CA GLY A 6 -21.15 12.94 5.69
C GLY A 6 -22.27 13.68 4.95
N ALA A 7 -22.24 13.67 3.61
CA ALA A 7 -23.44 14.03 2.87
C ALA A 7 -24.60 13.22 3.48
N ARG A 8 -25.66 13.91 3.93
CA ARG A 8 -26.87 13.28 4.50
C ARG A 8 -27.20 12.02 3.70
N ALA A 9 -27.54 10.95 4.40
CA ALA A 9 -27.90 9.63 3.85
C ALA A 9 -29.18 9.63 2.97
N ASP A 10 -29.51 10.75 2.30
CA ASP A 10 -30.74 11.00 1.55
C ASP A 10 -30.45 11.30 0.06
N ALA A 11 -29.55 10.56 -0.58
CA ALA A 11 -29.46 10.53 -2.03
C ALA A 11 -29.13 9.11 -2.53
N GLU A 12 -30.18 8.32 -2.75
CA GLU A 12 -30.24 7.19 -3.69
C GLU A 12 -29.04 6.21 -3.72
N LEU A 13 -28.78 5.49 -2.62
CA LEU A 13 -28.04 4.23 -2.68
C LEU A 13 -29.01 3.07 -2.95
N SER A 14 -29.67 3.09 -4.11
CA SER A 14 -30.59 2.01 -4.55
C SER A 14 -30.04 1.20 -5.73
N GLU A 15 -28.94 1.60 -6.36
CA GLU A 15 -28.30 0.81 -7.41
C GLU A 15 -27.00 0.20 -6.91
N ARG A 16 -26.89 -1.12 -7.08
CA ARG A 16 -25.66 -1.91 -6.88
C ARG A 16 -24.50 -1.21 -7.61
N PRO A 17 -23.37 -0.91 -6.94
CA PRO A 17 -22.24 -0.28 -7.60
C PRO A 17 -21.74 -1.14 -8.76
N ARG A 18 -21.30 -0.49 -9.85
CA ARG A 18 -20.69 -1.22 -10.98
C ARG A 18 -19.32 -1.74 -10.58
N VAL A 19 -18.57 -0.93 -9.85
CA VAL A 19 -17.22 -1.25 -9.39
C VAL A 19 -17.08 -0.87 -7.92
N GLN A 20 -16.63 -1.83 -7.11
CA GLN A 20 -16.08 -1.57 -5.78
C GLN A 20 -14.58 -1.75 -5.84
N ALA A 21 -13.81 -0.75 -5.43
CA ALA A 21 -12.36 -0.80 -5.47
C ALA A 21 -11.76 -0.67 -4.08
N VAL A 22 -11.24 -1.77 -3.55
CA VAL A 22 -10.51 -1.82 -2.29
C VAL A 22 -9.08 -1.39 -2.55
N PHE A 23 -8.68 -0.23 -2.03
CA PHE A 23 -7.31 0.27 -2.11
C PHE A 23 -6.59 0.08 -0.77
N CYS A 24 -5.26 0.05 -0.82
CA CYS A 24 -4.46 0.25 0.38
C CYS A 24 -4.86 1.55 1.10
N ILE A 25 -4.83 1.56 2.44
CA ILE A 25 -5.06 2.74 3.28
C ILE A 25 -4.07 3.90 3.08
N ASP A 26 -3.02 3.70 2.26
CA ASP A 26 -1.95 4.66 1.95
C ASP A 26 -2.49 6.05 1.57
N VAL A 27 -1.91 7.11 2.14
CA VAL A 27 -2.35 8.52 1.92
C VAL A 27 -2.25 8.96 0.46
N ARG A 28 -1.36 8.35 -0.33
CA ARG A 28 -1.21 8.63 -1.76
C ARG A 28 -2.34 8.01 -2.57
N SER A 29 -2.94 6.92 -2.06
CA SER A 29 -4.13 6.32 -2.67
C SER A 29 -5.40 7.11 -2.36
N GLU A 30 -5.42 7.98 -1.34
CA GLU A 30 -6.57 8.85 -1.02
C GLU A 30 -6.94 9.76 -2.21
N VAL A 31 -5.94 10.46 -2.76
CA VAL A 31 -6.11 11.34 -3.93
C VAL A 31 -6.65 10.55 -5.13
N PHE A 32 -6.07 9.38 -5.40
CA PHE A 32 -6.50 8.53 -6.51
C PHE A 32 -7.94 8.03 -6.33
N ARG A 33 -8.30 7.59 -5.13
CA ARG A 33 -9.66 7.11 -4.81
C ARG A 33 -10.70 8.20 -5.02
N ARG A 34 -10.43 9.41 -4.53
CA ARG A 34 -11.32 10.56 -4.72
C ARG A 34 -11.44 10.92 -6.20
N ALA A 35 -10.34 10.90 -6.94
CA ALA A 35 -10.36 11.11 -8.38
C ALA A 35 -11.20 10.05 -9.08
N LEU A 36 -11.04 8.77 -8.74
CA LEU A 36 -11.79 7.66 -9.35
C LEU A 36 -13.30 7.77 -9.11
N GLU A 37 -13.73 8.05 -7.88
CA GLU A 37 -15.15 8.25 -7.56
C GLU A 37 -15.74 9.50 -8.25
N SER A 38 -14.90 10.48 -8.62
CA SER A 38 -15.32 11.66 -9.39
C SER A 38 -15.43 11.40 -10.90
N VAL A 39 -14.93 10.26 -11.39
CA VAL A 39 -15.06 9.89 -12.81
C VAL A 39 -16.44 9.32 -13.09
N ASP A 40 -16.98 8.48 -12.21
CA ASP A 40 -18.31 7.89 -12.36
C ASP A 40 -18.95 7.62 -10.98
N SER A 41 -20.22 7.99 -10.81
CA SER A 41 -20.95 7.87 -9.53
C SER A 41 -21.21 6.43 -9.10
N ARG A 42 -21.11 5.47 -10.04
CA ARG A 42 -21.30 4.03 -9.81
C ARG A 42 -20.02 3.32 -9.34
N VAL A 43 -18.96 4.08 -9.10
CA VAL A 43 -17.72 3.59 -8.48
C VAL A 43 -17.73 3.92 -6.99
N GLU A 44 -17.47 2.88 -6.19
CA GLU A 44 -17.26 2.99 -4.76
C GLU A 44 -15.84 2.56 -4.42
N THR A 45 -15.15 3.28 -3.52
CA THR A 45 -13.82 2.86 -3.04
C THR A 45 -13.82 2.51 -1.57
N LEU A 46 -13.13 1.45 -1.22
CA LEU A 46 -12.90 1.02 0.15
C LEU A 46 -11.41 1.16 0.47
N GLY A 47 -11.09 1.33 1.75
CA GLY A 47 -9.73 1.39 2.23
C GLY A 47 -9.42 0.24 3.16
N PHE A 48 -8.36 -0.51 2.91
CA PHE A 48 -7.91 -1.59 3.79
C PHE A 48 -6.38 -1.69 3.81
N ALA A 49 -5.79 -2.36 4.80
CA ALA A 49 -4.34 -2.58 4.82
C ALA A 49 -3.88 -3.38 3.58
N GLY A 50 -2.78 -2.98 2.94
CA GLY A 50 -2.38 -3.49 1.61
C GLY A 50 -2.04 -4.98 1.51
N PHE A 51 -1.98 -5.71 2.63
CA PHE A 51 -1.85 -7.17 2.66
C PHE A 51 -3.20 -7.91 2.59
N PHE A 52 -4.33 -7.19 2.66
CA PHE A 52 -5.70 -7.68 2.48
C PHE A 52 -6.12 -8.83 3.40
N ALA A 53 -5.55 -8.89 4.61
CA ALA A 53 -5.76 -9.98 5.57
C ALA A 53 -5.20 -11.35 5.11
N PHE A 54 -4.25 -11.34 4.17
CA PHE A 54 -3.49 -12.53 3.76
C PHE A 54 -2.04 -12.42 4.26
N PRO A 55 -1.75 -12.75 5.53
CA PRO A 55 -0.38 -12.75 6.05
C PRO A 55 0.40 -13.94 5.48
N ILE A 56 1.05 -13.73 4.33
CA ILE A 56 1.78 -14.76 3.59
C ILE A 56 3.27 -14.44 3.48
N GLU A 57 4.07 -15.49 3.39
CA GLU A 57 5.43 -15.41 2.88
C GLU A 57 5.37 -15.65 1.38
N TYR A 58 5.76 -14.66 0.58
CA TYR A 58 5.76 -14.79 -0.89
C TYR A 58 7.17 -15.11 -1.39
N VAL A 59 7.32 -16.20 -2.14
CA VAL A 59 8.59 -16.64 -2.72
C VAL A 59 8.60 -16.34 -4.22
N PRO A 60 9.38 -15.34 -4.69
CA PRO A 60 9.44 -15.01 -6.10
C PRO A 60 10.03 -16.13 -6.95
N LEU A 61 9.74 -16.12 -8.26
CA LEU A 61 10.17 -17.17 -9.17
C LEU A 61 11.70 -17.28 -9.18
N ALA A 62 12.24 -18.49 -8.99
CA ALA A 62 13.67 -18.78 -8.90
C ALA A 62 14.42 -18.14 -7.71
N HIS A 63 13.70 -17.78 -6.65
CA HIS A 63 14.29 -17.49 -5.33
C HIS A 63 14.18 -18.72 -4.43
N GLU A 64 15.13 -18.87 -3.51
CA GLU A 64 15.11 -19.92 -2.47
C GLU A 64 14.33 -19.45 -1.24
N GLU A 65 14.43 -18.16 -0.89
CA GLU A 65 13.75 -17.55 0.24
C GLU A 65 12.67 -16.56 -0.20
N GLY A 66 11.60 -16.49 0.58
CA GLY A 66 10.53 -15.54 0.41
C GLY A 66 10.67 -14.32 1.32
N GLY A 67 9.71 -13.41 1.19
CA GLY A 67 9.56 -12.29 2.10
C GLY A 67 8.18 -12.31 2.74
N ALA A 68 8.10 -11.90 4.00
CA ALA A 68 6.82 -11.60 4.64
C ALA A 68 6.09 -10.48 3.87
N HIS A 69 4.84 -10.72 3.49
CA HIS A 69 3.91 -9.75 2.91
C HIS A 69 2.83 -9.40 3.92
N CYS A 70 3.25 -8.97 5.10
CA CYS A 70 2.40 -8.48 6.18
C CYS A 70 3.19 -7.48 7.04
N PRO A 71 2.52 -6.73 7.94
CA PRO A 71 3.22 -5.91 8.92
C PRO A 71 4.13 -6.78 9.78
N VAL A 72 5.25 -6.22 10.27
CA VAL A 72 6.21 -6.93 11.15
C VAL A 72 5.59 -7.43 12.47
N LEU A 73 4.42 -6.90 12.82
CA LEU A 73 3.62 -7.33 13.97
C LEU A 73 2.96 -8.70 13.76
N LEU A 74 2.85 -9.16 12.51
CA LEU A 74 2.23 -10.41 12.13
C LEU A 74 3.29 -11.39 11.61
N THR A 75 3.16 -12.65 12.01
CA THR A 75 3.95 -13.73 11.43
C THR A 75 3.18 -14.32 10.25
N PRO A 76 3.80 -14.48 9.07
CA PRO A 76 3.16 -15.17 7.96
C PRO A 76 2.72 -16.58 8.33
N GLY A 77 1.45 -16.91 8.09
CA GLY A 77 0.91 -18.24 8.38
C GLY A 77 1.18 -19.25 7.26
N HIS A 78 1.35 -18.77 6.03
CA HIS A 78 1.46 -19.62 4.84
C HIS A 78 2.51 -19.11 3.87
N ARG A 79 3.12 -20.04 3.12
CA ARG A 79 4.11 -19.74 2.09
C ARG A 79 3.50 -19.91 0.70
N VAL A 80 3.56 -18.89 -0.15
CA VAL A 80 3.03 -18.89 -1.52
C VAL A 80 4.15 -18.65 -2.52
N HIS A 81 4.32 -19.56 -3.47
CA HIS A 81 5.33 -19.44 -4.51
C HIS A 81 4.78 -18.76 -5.76
N GLU A 82 5.61 -17.94 -6.40
CA GLU A 82 5.36 -17.48 -7.76
C GLU A 82 5.69 -18.60 -8.76
N ALA A 83 4.72 -18.94 -9.62
CA ALA A 83 4.86 -19.98 -10.62
C ALA A 83 4.31 -19.53 -11.98
N LEU A 84 4.59 -20.32 -13.02
CA LEU A 84 3.87 -20.23 -14.29
C LEU A 84 2.87 -21.39 -14.35
N PRO A 85 1.75 -21.25 -15.08
CA PRO A 85 0.75 -22.30 -15.20
C PRO A 85 1.29 -23.60 -15.84
N GLU A 86 2.16 -23.47 -16.84
CA GLU A 86 2.73 -24.62 -17.56
C GLU A 86 4.08 -25.04 -16.96
N ALA A 87 4.22 -26.33 -16.65
CA ALA A 87 5.40 -26.88 -15.97
C ALA A 87 6.71 -26.73 -16.78
N GLU A 88 6.66 -26.97 -18.09
CA GLU A 88 7.83 -26.81 -18.97
C GLU A 88 8.27 -25.34 -19.06
N ALA A 89 7.32 -24.43 -19.26
CA ALA A 89 7.56 -22.99 -19.28
C ALA A 89 8.11 -22.50 -17.93
N HIS A 90 7.60 -23.05 -16.82
CA HIS A 90 8.08 -22.75 -15.48
C HIS A 90 9.55 -23.16 -15.30
N ALA A 91 9.90 -24.41 -15.60
CA ALA A 91 11.27 -24.90 -15.49
C ALA A 91 12.24 -24.09 -16.37
N ALA A 92 11.86 -23.79 -17.60
CA ALA A 92 12.66 -22.97 -18.51
C ALA A 92 12.85 -21.53 -17.99
N ALA A 93 11.81 -20.93 -17.41
CA ALA A 93 11.89 -19.59 -16.84
C ALA A 93 12.78 -19.53 -15.59
N VAL A 94 12.70 -20.55 -14.72
CA VAL A 94 13.56 -20.69 -13.54
C VAL A 94 15.03 -20.82 -13.95
N GLU A 95 15.32 -21.74 -14.87
CA GLU A 95 16.69 -21.96 -15.36
C GLU A 95 17.26 -20.71 -16.02
N ARG A 96 16.49 -20.05 -16.90
CA ARG A 96 16.90 -18.80 -17.54
C ARG A 96 17.20 -17.71 -16.50
N ARG A 97 16.37 -17.57 -15.47
CA ARG A 97 16.57 -16.55 -14.43
C ARG A 97 17.81 -16.85 -13.58
N ARG A 98 18.05 -18.12 -13.23
CA ARG A 98 19.26 -18.57 -12.53
C ARG A 98 20.51 -18.31 -13.35
N GLN A 99 20.53 -18.70 -14.63
CA GLN A 99 21.63 -18.43 -15.54
C GLN A 99 21.93 -16.94 -15.69
N LYS A 100 20.89 -16.11 -15.89
CA LYS A 100 21.05 -14.65 -16.00
C LYS A 100 21.57 -14.02 -14.70
N ARG A 101 21.14 -14.53 -13.54
CA ARG A 101 21.64 -14.10 -12.24
C ARG A 101 23.11 -14.49 -12.07
N GLY A 102 23.47 -15.76 -12.27
CA GLY A 102 24.85 -16.23 -12.19
C GLY A 102 25.79 -15.49 -13.14
N ALA A 103 25.36 -15.21 -14.38
CA ALA A 103 26.12 -14.39 -15.32
C ALA A 103 26.30 -12.94 -14.84
N LYS A 104 25.26 -12.35 -14.24
CA LYS A 104 25.33 -11.00 -13.65
C LYS A 104 26.27 -10.97 -12.45
N ASP A 105 26.23 -11.98 -11.59
CA ASP A 105 27.05 -12.07 -10.39
C ASP A 105 28.52 -12.27 -10.75
N ALA A 106 28.81 -13.17 -11.70
CA ALA A 106 30.14 -13.34 -12.26
C ALA A 106 30.66 -12.06 -12.92
N TRP A 107 29.82 -11.35 -13.69
CA TRP A 107 30.16 -10.05 -14.28
C TRP A 107 30.42 -8.99 -13.21
N THR A 108 29.68 -9.01 -12.11
CA THR A 108 29.83 -8.06 -11.00
C THR A 108 31.10 -8.34 -10.22
N ALA A 109 31.38 -9.60 -9.88
CA ALA A 109 32.62 -10.04 -9.25
C ALA A 109 33.84 -9.69 -10.12
N PHE A 110 33.75 -9.90 -11.44
CA PHE A 110 34.80 -9.47 -12.37
C PHE A 110 35.01 -7.95 -12.34
N LYS A 111 33.95 -7.14 -12.39
CA LYS A 111 34.09 -5.67 -12.33
C LYS A 111 34.64 -5.15 -11.01
N MET A 112 34.28 -5.80 -9.90
CA MET A 112 34.68 -5.39 -8.54
C MET A 112 36.00 -6.04 -8.08
N GLY A 113 36.60 -6.91 -8.89
CA GLY A 113 37.87 -7.57 -8.58
C GLY A 113 39.03 -6.58 -8.53
N ALA A 114 39.95 -6.77 -7.58
CA ALA A 114 41.05 -5.82 -7.30
C ALA A 114 41.98 -5.54 -8.49
N ILE A 115 42.15 -6.52 -9.39
CA ILE A 115 43.02 -6.39 -10.58
C ILE A 115 42.23 -5.84 -11.78
N SER A 116 40.99 -6.30 -11.93
CA SER A 116 40.15 -6.01 -13.09
C SER A 116 39.44 -4.66 -13.00
N CYS A 117 39.16 -4.13 -11.81
CA CYS A 117 38.39 -2.90 -11.64
C CYS A 117 39.03 -1.70 -12.37
N PHE A 118 40.35 -1.51 -12.25
CA PHE A 118 41.07 -0.41 -12.91
C PHE A 118 41.22 -0.62 -14.42
N SER A 119 41.53 -1.85 -14.86
CA SER A 119 41.68 -2.17 -16.28
C SER A 119 40.35 -2.19 -17.04
N PHE A 120 39.23 -2.38 -16.35
CA PHE A 120 37.88 -2.42 -16.91
C PHE A 120 37.38 -1.05 -17.36
N VAL A 121 37.68 0.00 -16.59
CA VAL A 121 37.10 1.34 -16.79
C VAL A 121 37.47 1.95 -18.15
N GLY A 122 38.68 1.70 -18.65
CA GLY A 122 39.15 2.28 -19.92
C GLY A 122 38.39 1.78 -21.16
N PRO A 123 38.67 0.57 -21.67
CA PRO A 123 38.13 0.08 -22.93
C PRO A 123 36.63 -0.30 -22.86
N VAL A 124 36.14 -0.81 -21.72
CA VAL A 124 34.73 -1.23 -21.60
C VAL A 124 33.82 -0.06 -21.20
N GLY A 125 34.36 0.98 -20.55
CA GLY A 125 33.60 2.18 -20.18
C GLY A 125 32.94 2.87 -21.38
N LEU A 126 33.64 2.99 -22.51
CA LEU A 126 33.08 3.57 -23.74
C LEU A 126 31.91 2.77 -24.31
N ALA A 127 31.87 1.44 -24.11
CA ALA A 127 30.76 0.60 -24.53
C ALA A 127 29.46 0.92 -23.77
N TYR A 128 29.57 1.52 -22.57
CA TYR A 128 28.41 2.00 -21.82
C TYR A 128 27.91 3.37 -22.28
N ALA A 129 28.64 4.13 -23.10
CA ALA A 129 28.27 5.50 -23.47
C ALA A 129 26.88 5.59 -24.12
N ALA A 130 26.56 4.67 -25.04
CA ALA A 130 25.22 4.61 -25.65
C ALA A 130 24.13 4.32 -24.62
N LYS A 131 24.38 3.41 -23.66
CA LYS A 131 23.42 3.10 -22.59
C LYS A 131 23.26 4.26 -21.61
N LEU A 132 24.35 4.90 -21.19
CA LEU A 132 24.30 6.08 -20.34
C LEU A 132 23.53 7.21 -21.03
N PHE A 133 23.71 7.40 -22.33
CA PHE A 133 22.95 8.37 -23.11
C PHE A 133 21.45 7.99 -23.14
N THR A 134 21.09 6.75 -23.47
CA THR A 134 19.67 6.35 -23.48
C THR A 134 19.03 6.39 -22.10
N ASP A 135 19.76 6.11 -21.03
CA ASP A 135 19.28 6.22 -19.65
C ASP A 135 19.12 7.69 -19.22
N ALA A 136 20.09 8.56 -19.54
CA ALA A 136 20.04 10.00 -19.23
C ALA A 136 18.88 10.73 -19.92
N PHE A 137 18.50 10.29 -21.13
CA PHE A 137 17.35 10.83 -21.85
C PHE A 137 16.05 10.03 -21.60
N GLY A 138 16.02 9.14 -20.59
CA GLY A 138 14.82 8.37 -20.22
C GLY A 138 14.30 7.43 -21.31
N ARG A 139 15.10 7.12 -22.34
CA ARG A 139 14.73 6.20 -23.43
C ARG A 139 14.82 4.75 -22.97
N SER A 140 15.80 4.42 -22.15
CA SER A 140 15.92 3.11 -21.49
C SER A 140 15.69 3.22 -19.98
N ARG A 141 15.86 2.11 -19.27
CA ARG A 141 15.91 2.08 -17.80
C ARG A 141 17.33 1.66 -17.38
N PRO A 142 17.96 2.35 -16.40
CA PRO A 142 19.31 2.02 -15.95
C PRO A 142 19.45 0.55 -15.55
N VAL A 143 18.50 0.07 -14.75
CA VAL A 143 18.45 -1.29 -14.22
C VAL A 143 17.06 -1.88 -14.45
N PRO A 144 16.94 -3.13 -14.93
CA PRO A 144 15.66 -3.84 -15.01
C PRO A 144 14.98 -3.91 -13.64
N HIS A 145 13.65 -3.89 -13.62
CA HIS A 145 12.90 -4.03 -12.38
C HIS A 145 13.19 -5.40 -11.73
N PRO A 146 13.41 -5.48 -10.40
CA PRO A 146 13.75 -6.74 -9.72
C PRO A 146 12.76 -7.88 -9.99
N SER A 147 11.47 -7.57 -10.12
CA SER A 147 10.41 -8.56 -10.37
C SER A 147 10.44 -9.19 -11.77
N THR A 148 11.12 -8.56 -12.74
CA THR A 148 11.21 -9.02 -14.14
C THR A 148 12.64 -9.35 -14.58
N ALA A 149 13.63 -8.99 -13.76
CA ALA A 149 15.04 -9.22 -14.05
C ALA A 149 15.34 -10.71 -14.27
N GLY A 150 15.85 -11.03 -15.47
CA GLY A 150 16.21 -12.39 -15.88
C GLY A 150 15.06 -13.20 -16.49
N LEU A 151 13.84 -12.62 -16.61
CA LEU A 151 12.67 -13.26 -17.21
C LEU A 151 12.41 -12.79 -18.65
N GLY A 152 11.74 -13.62 -19.43
CA GLY A 152 11.21 -13.23 -20.75
C GLY A 152 9.94 -12.40 -20.57
N ALA A 153 9.54 -11.64 -21.60
CA ALA A 153 8.33 -10.81 -21.51
C ALA A 153 7.08 -11.66 -21.25
N ASP A 154 6.96 -12.82 -21.91
CA ASP A 154 5.81 -13.72 -21.75
C ASP A 154 5.78 -14.35 -20.36
N ALA A 155 6.91 -14.89 -19.89
CA ALA A 155 7.04 -15.42 -18.54
C ALA A 155 6.75 -14.36 -17.46
N SER A 156 7.18 -13.11 -17.70
CA SER A 156 6.90 -12.01 -16.78
C SER A 156 5.42 -11.63 -16.71
N ARG A 157 4.65 -11.85 -17.78
CA ARG A 157 3.20 -11.58 -17.82
C ARG A 157 2.39 -12.77 -17.31
N ALA A 158 2.86 -13.99 -17.52
CA ALA A 158 2.16 -15.22 -17.18
C ALA A 158 2.39 -15.69 -15.72
N LYS A 159 3.43 -15.19 -15.05
CA LYS A 159 3.72 -15.58 -13.66
C LYS A 159 2.62 -15.15 -12.70
N GLY A 160 2.32 -15.96 -11.70
CA GLY A 160 1.32 -15.68 -10.66
C GLY A 160 1.48 -16.54 -9.41
N PRO A 161 0.69 -16.27 -8.36
CA PRO A 161 0.75 -17.06 -7.13
C PRO A 161 0.23 -18.48 -7.36
N ARG A 162 0.96 -19.49 -6.87
CA ARG A 162 0.52 -20.88 -6.80
C ARG A 162 -0.16 -21.11 -5.44
N LEU A 163 -1.48 -21.23 -5.46
CA LEU A 163 -2.27 -21.47 -4.25
C LEU A 163 -2.37 -22.95 -3.86
N ALA A 164 -2.24 -23.87 -4.82
CA ALA A 164 -2.37 -25.29 -4.57
C ALA A 164 -1.30 -25.78 -3.58
N PRO A 165 -1.67 -26.57 -2.55
CA PRO A 165 -0.70 -27.18 -1.66
C PRO A 165 0.35 -27.97 -2.41
N SER A 166 1.61 -27.85 -1.99
CA SER A 166 2.75 -28.54 -2.60
C SER A 166 3.75 -28.94 -1.51
N GLU A 167 4.14 -30.22 -1.52
CA GLU A 167 5.25 -30.76 -0.73
C GLU A 167 6.55 -30.88 -1.55
N ALA A 168 6.51 -30.50 -2.83
CA ALA A 168 7.66 -30.61 -3.74
C ALA A 168 8.68 -29.49 -3.54
N ASP A 169 8.35 -28.46 -2.75
CA ASP A 169 9.26 -27.39 -2.40
C ASP A 169 9.99 -27.72 -1.09
N ASP A 170 11.11 -27.05 -0.80
CA ASP A 170 11.93 -27.31 0.40
C ASP A 170 11.16 -27.16 1.74
N ALA A 171 9.96 -26.56 1.70
CA ALA A 171 8.98 -26.49 2.79
C ALA A 171 7.56 -26.60 2.24
N ALA A 172 6.61 -27.04 3.07
CA ALA A 172 5.19 -27.06 2.74
C ALA A 172 4.71 -25.67 2.28
N SER A 173 4.14 -25.61 1.09
CA SER A 173 3.68 -24.36 0.47
C SER A 173 2.25 -24.46 -0.05
N GLY A 174 1.66 -23.31 -0.35
CA GLY A 174 0.28 -23.17 -0.79
C GLY A 174 -0.69 -22.97 0.38
N LEU A 175 -1.98 -23.00 0.04
CA LEU A 175 -3.10 -22.85 0.95
C LEU A 175 -4.05 -24.02 0.70
N ASP A 176 -4.36 -24.80 1.73
CA ASP A 176 -5.45 -25.77 1.65
C ASP A 176 -6.82 -25.07 1.63
N LEU A 177 -7.89 -25.83 1.41
CA LEU A 177 -9.22 -25.23 1.30
C LEU A 177 -9.69 -24.56 2.59
N GLU A 178 -9.40 -25.16 3.74
CA GLU A 178 -9.80 -24.64 5.05
C GLU A 178 -9.14 -23.28 5.31
N ALA A 179 -7.81 -23.19 5.12
CA ALA A 179 -7.07 -21.94 5.24
C ALA A 179 -7.56 -20.88 4.24
N ARG A 180 -7.88 -21.26 3.00
CA ARG A 180 -8.45 -20.32 2.01
C ARG A 180 -9.80 -19.76 2.47
N VAL A 181 -10.67 -20.59 3.02
CA VAL A 181 -12.00 -20.19 3.52
C VAL A 181 -11.86 -19.27 4.73
N GLU A 182 -10.97 -19.61 5.67
CA GLU A 182 -10.69 -18.78 6.84
C GLU A 182 -10.14 -17.40 6.46
N LEU A 183 -9.13 -17.37 5.59
CA LEU A 183 -8.54 -16.11 5.10
C LEU A 183 -9.55 -15.29 4.31
N ALA A 184 -10.38 -15.91 3.46
CA ALA A 184 -11.41 -15.22 2.71
C ALA A 184 -12.48 -14.59 3.61
N ALA A 185 -13.00 -15.37 4.58
CA ALA A 185 -14.00 -14.88 5.52
C ALA A 185 -13.44 -13.77 6.41
N GLY A 186 -12.22 -13.95 6.93
CA GLY A 186 -11.52 -12.93 7.72
C GLY A 186 -11.25 -11.66 6.92
N ALA A 187 -10.84 -11.77 5.66
CA ALA A 187 -10.61 -10.62 4.78
C ALA A 187 -11.90 -9.83 4.51
N LEU A 188 -12.98 -10.50 4.12
CA LEU A 188 -14.26 -9.84 3.82
C LEU A 188 -14.89 -9.21 5.06
N GLY A 189 -14.84 -9.90 6.20
CA GLY A 189 -15.29 -9.36 7.49
C GLY A 189 -14.49 -8.13 7.90
N ALA A 190 -13.15 -8.21 7.85
CA ALA A 190 -12.28 -7.08 8.21
C ALA A 190 -12.42 -5.87 7.28
N MET A 191 -12.82 -6.07 6.03
CA MET A 191 -13.12 -5.00 5.07
C MET A 191 -14.51 -4.39 5.22
N SER A 192 -15.37 -4.95 6.09
CA SER A 192 -16.81 -4.66 6.14
C SER A 192 -17.47 -4.82 4.75
N LEU A 193 -17.03 -5.83 4.00
CA LEU A 193 -17.52 -6.15 2.65
C LEU A 193 -18.09 -7.57 2.64
N THR A 194 -19.16 -7.77 3.40
CA THR A 194 -19.87 -9.06 3.53
C THR A 194 -21.16 -9.11 2.70
N GLU A 195 -21.65 -7.95 2.25
CA GLU A 195 -22.84 -7.78 1.43
C GLU A 195 -22.66 -6.65 0.39
N GLY A 196 -23.63 -6.48 -0.51
CA GLY A 196 -23.63 -5.35 -1.45
C GLY A 196 -22.55 -5.41 -2.56
N PHE A 197 -21.99 -6.58 -2.83
CA PHE A 197 -20.90 -6.76 -3.79
C PHE A 197 -21.21 -6.20 -5.19
N ALA A 198 -20.31 -5.39 -5.73
CA ALA A 198 -20.31 -4.98 -7.13
C ALA A 198 -20.07 -6.16 -8.09
N ARG A 199 -20.34 -5.97 -9.39
CA ARG A 199 -19.98 -6.97 -10.42
C ARG A 199 -18.48 -7.11 -10.61
N ILE A 200 -17.74 -6.01 -10.49
CA ILE A 200 -16.28 -6.01 -10.42
C ILE A 200 -15.84 -5.50 -9.05
N VAL A 201 -15.07 -6.31 -8.33
CA VAL A 201 -14.40 -5.90 -7.10
C VAL A 201 -12.90 -5.83 -7.36
N LEU A 202 -12.34 -4.62 -7.44
CA LEU A 202 -10.90 -4.43 -7.55
C LEU A 202 -10.24 -4.61 -6.18
N VAL A 203 -9.19 -5.44 -6.12
CA VAL A 203 -8.29 -5.54 -4.97
C VAL A 203 -6.98 -4.87 -5.36
N THR A 204 -6.78 -3.63 -4.91
CA THR A 204 -5.72 -2.74 -5.39
C THR A 204 -4.64 -2.53 -4.33
N GLY A 205 -3.61 -3.36 -4.37
CA GLY A 205 -2.37 -3.10 -3.65
C GLY A 205 -1.65 -1.87 -4.20
N HIS A 206 -0.62 -1.37 -3.52
CA HIS A 206 0.21 -0.31 -4.08
C HIS A 206 1.70 -0.66 -4.04
N GLY A 207 2.47 0.04 -4.86
CA GLY A 207 3.92 0.01 -4.90
C GLY A 207 4.43 1.30 -5.54
N SER A 208 5.72 1.40 -5.77
CA SER A 208 6.34 2.59 -6.35
C SER A 208 7.34 2.24 -7.45
N SER A 209 7.38 3.06 -8.51
CA SER A 209 8.43 2.98 -9.52
C SER A 209 9.53 4.00 -9.27
N THR A 210 10.71 3.51 -8.91
CA THR A 210 11.91 4.35 -8.82
C THR A 210 13.15 3.66 -9.41
N VAL A 211 14.17 4.45 -9.71
CA VAL A 211 15.47 3.98 -10.17
C VAL A 211 16.57 4.59 -9.30
N ASN A 212 17.65 3.83 -9.10
CA ASN A 212 18.82 4.29 -8.33
C ASN A 212 18.47 4.87 -6.94
N ASN A 213 17.57 4.21 -6.22
CA ASN A 213 17.07 4.70 -4.94
C ASN A 213 17.29 3.64 -3.84
N PRO A 214 18.30 3.82 -2.96
CA PRO A 214 18.53 2.94 -1.81
C PRO A 214 17.32 2.82 -0.86
N HIS A 215 16.45 3.82 -0.85
CA HIS A 215 15.23 3.89 -0.05
C HIS A 215 13.98 3.49 -0.85
N ALA A 216 14.10 2.72 -1.94
CA ALA A 216 12.93 2.35 -2.75
C ALA A 216 11.83 1.64 -1.94
N THR A 217 12.21 0.75 -1.02
CA THR A 217 11.26 0.01 -0.16
C THR A 217 10.49 0.90 0.81
N SER A 218 11.00 2.10 1.14
CA SER A 218 10.27 3.06 1.98
C SER A 218 9.14 3.77 1.22
N LEU A 219 9.08 3.62 -0.10
CA LEU A 219 8.00 4.14 -0.95
C LEU A 219 6.96 3.05 -1.29
N ASP A 220 7.29 1.79 -1.06
CA ASP A 220 6.36 0.67 -1.17
C ASP A 220 5.45 0.58 0.07
N CYS A 221 4.70 -0.52 0.22
CA CYS A 221 3.67 -0.63 1.24
C CYS A 221 4.24 -0.99 2.61
N GLY A 222 4.06 -0.09 3.59
CA GLY A 222 4.41 -0.36 5.00
C GLY A 222 3.62 -1.53 5.58
N ALA A 223 2.34 -1.70 5.19
CA ALA A 223 1.52 -2.84 5.61
C ALA A 223 1.93 -4.18 4.96
N CYS A 224 2.77 -4.15 3.92
CA CYS A 224 3.35 -5.34 3.30
C CYS A 224 4.84 -5.50 3.62
N GLY A 225 5.34 -4.85 4.69
CA GLY A 225 6.74 -4.95 5.09
C GLY A 225 7.72 -4.27 4.14
N GLY A 226 7.32 -3.17 3.49
CA GLY A 226 8.14 -2.44 2.51
C GLY A 226 8.22 -3.13 1.15
N ARG A 227 7.19 -3.91 0.80
CA ARG A 227 7.03 -4.59 -0.48
C ARG A 227 5.80 -4.08 -1.22
N THR A 228 5.72 -4.35 -2.51
CA THR A 228 4.51 -4.05 -3.28
C THR A 228 3.34 -4.91 -2.79
N GLY A 229 2.13 -4.35 -2.82
CA GLY A 229 0.89 -5.07 -2.53
C GLY A 229 0.43 -6.01 -3.65
N GLU A 230 1.22 -6.17 -4.73
CA GLU A 230 0.87 -7.00 -5.90
C GLU A 230 0.56 -8.44 -5.50
N ALA A 231 1.48 -9.09 -4.77
CA ALA A 231 1.34 -10.49 -4.41
C ALA A 231 0.09 -10.73 -3.53
N SER A 232 -0.11 -9.89 -2.51
CA SER A 232 -1.26 -9.97 -1.61
C SER A 232 -2.58 -9.75 -2.36
N ALA A 233 -2.65 -8.76 -3.26
CA ALA A 233 -3.84 -8.51 -4.08
C ALA A 233 -4.18 -9.70 -4.99
N ARG A 234 -3.17 -10.29 -5.64
CA ARG A 234 -3.35 -11.45 -6.52
C ARG A 234 -3.76 -12.71 -5.77
N VAL A 235 -3.18 -12.96 -4.60
CA VAL A 235 -3.59 -14.08 -3.73
C VAL A 235 -5.02 -13.88 -3.24
N ALA A 236 -5.36 -12.69 -2.75
CA ALA A 236 -6.71 -12.36 -2.29
C ALA A 236 -7.75 -12.57 -3.40
N ALA A 237 -7.52 -12.00 -4.58
CA ALA A 237 -8.45 -12.14 -5.70
C ALA A 237 -8.58 -13.60 -6.18
N ALA A 238 -7.47 -14.35 -6.24
CA ALA A 238 -7.50 -15.75 -6.63
C ALA A 238 -8.27 -16.63 -5.63
N VAL A 239 -8.11 -16.39 -4.32
CA VAL A 239 -8.86 -17.09 -3.27
C VAL A 239 -10.35 -16.72 -3.31
N LEU A 240 -10.68 -15.44 -3.44
CA LEU A 240 -12.07 -14.94 -3.47
C LEU A 240 -12.82 -15.33 -4.75
N ASN A 241 -12.12 -15.69 -5.83
CA ASN A 241 -12.71 -16.23 -7.05
C ASN A 241 -12.79 -17.76 -7.07
N ASP A 242 -12.23 -18.47 -6.09
CA ASP A 242 -12.26 -19.94 -6.03
C ASP A 242 -13.70 -20.43 -5.74
N PRO A 243 -14.33 -21.22 -6.64
CA PRO A 243 -15.70 -21.69 -6.45
C PRO A 243 -15.88 -22.52 -5.17
N ALA A 244 -14.86 -23.29 -4.76
CA ALA A 244 -14.93 -24.09 -3.54
C ALA A 244 -14.94 -23.21 -2.29
N VAL A 245 -14.17 -22.12 -2.31
CA VAL A 245 -14.16 -21.11 -1.25
C VAL A 245 -15.51 -20.41 -1.19
N ARG A 246 -16.03 -19.96 -2.33
CA ARG A 246 -17.35 -19.30 -2.40
C ARG A 246 -18.48 -20.19 -1.87
N ALA A 247 -18.48 -21.48 -2.19
CA ALA A 247 -19.47 -22.42 -1.68
C ALA A 247 -19.42 -22.53 -0.16
N ALA A 248 -18.22 -22.60 0.44
CA ALA A 248 -18.04 -22.67 1.89
C ALA A 248 -18.33 -21.33 2.61
N LEU A 249 -18.10 -20.18 1.96
CA LEU A 249 -18.42 -18.86 2.53
C LEU A 249 -19.90 -18.65 2.82
N VAL A 250 -20.80 -19.33 2.08
CA VAL A 250 -22.24 -19.30 2.34
C VAL A 250 -22.57 -19.82 3.74
N GLU A 251 -21.84 -20.84 4.23
CA GLU A 251 -22.01 -21.36 5.59
C GLU A 251 -21.59 -20.35 6.67
N ARG A 252 -20.76 -19.36 6.30
CA ARG A 252 -20.35 -18.22 7.15
C ARG A 252 -21.21 -16.97 6.90
N ALA A 253 -22.39 -17.12 6.31
CA ALA A 253 -23.33 -16.05 5.97
C ALA A 253 -22.79 -14.99 5.00
N ILE A 254 -21.76 -15.31 4.21
CA ILE A 254 -21.20 -14.42 3.18
C ILE A 254 -21.52 -15.00 1.81
N ALA A 255 -22.51 -14.41 1.13
CA ALA A 255 -22.94 -14.82 -0.20
C ALA A 255 -22.38 -13.87 -1.27
N ILE A 256 -21.30 -14.28 -1.94
CA ILE A 256 -20.74 -13.54 -3.08
C ILE A 256 -21.57 -13.88 -4.34
N PRO A 257 -22.17 -12.89 -5.04
CA PRO A 257 -22.92 -13.13 -6.26
C PRO A 257 -22.10 -13.86 -7.35
N GLU A 258 -22.74 -14.73 -8.13
CA GLU A 258 -22.07 -15.46 -9.22
C GLU A 258 -21.51 -14.52 -10.29
N ASP A 259 -22.13 -13.36 -10.47
CA ASP A 259 -21.69 -12.31 -11.40
C ASP A 259 -20.68 -11.32 -10.79
N THR A 260 -20.18 -11.57 -9.57
CA THR A 260 -19.09 -10.80 -8.96
C THR A 260 -17.74 -11.44 -9.29
N VAL A 261 -16.81 -10.65 -9.81
CA VAL A 261 -15.44 -11.07 -10.12
C VAL A 261 -14.45 -10.16 -9.38
N PHE A 262 -13.53 -10.77 -8.63
CA PHE A 262 -12.43 -10.05 -7.99
C PHE A 262 -11.28 -9.89 -8.98
N VAL A 263 -10.80 -8.66 -9.19
CA VAL A 263 -9.72 -8.36 -10.12
C VAL A 263 -8.54 -7.75 -9.36
N PRO A 264 -7.36 -8.40 -9.36
CA PRO A 264 -6.21 -7.86 -8.67
C PRO A 264 -5.58 -6.71 -9.45
N ALA A 265 -5.16 -5.68 -8.74
CA ALA A 265 -4.54 -4.48 -9.31
C ALA A 265 -3.37 -3.97 -8.45
N LEU A 266 -2.48 -3.21 -9.08
CA LEU A 266 -1.40 -2.48 -8.42
C LEU A 266 -1.47 -1.00 -8.80
N HIS A 267 -1.64 -0.14 -7.80
CA HIS A 267 -1.46 1.31 -7.92
C HIS A 267 0.02 1.68 -7.75
N ASP A 268 0.65 2.19 -8.80
CA ASP A 268 1.98 2.79 -8.72
C ASP A 268 1.86 4.23 -8.21
N THR A 269 2.23 4.46 -6.96
CA THR A 269 2.08 5.75 -6.28
C THR A 269 3.00 6.83 -6.82
N THR A 270 4.06 6.46 -7.53
CA THR A 270 4.94 7.44 -8.17
C THR A 270 4.25 8.01 -9.39
N THR A 271 3.62 7.17 -10.23
CA THR A 271 3.04 7.57 -11.53
C THR A 271 1.52 7.75 -11.54
N ASP A 272 0.81 7.34 -10.49
CA ASP A 272 -0.65 7.19 -10.44
C ASP A 272 -1.19 6.32 -11.60
N GLU A 273 -0.45 5.28 -11.98
CA GLU A 273 -0.90 4.26 -12.92
C GLU A 273 -1.42 3.04 -12.16
N VAL A 274 -2.55 2.49 -12.61
CA VAL A 274 -3.09 1.25 -12.05
C VAL A 274 -2.95 0.14 -13.08
N THR A 275 -2.18 -0.90 -12.71
CA THR A 275 -1.99 -2.09 -13.55
C THR A 275 -2.96 -3.18 -13.10
N LEU A 276 -3.80 -3.67 -14.01
CA LEU A 276 -4.68 -4.82 -13.78
C LEU A 276 -3.94 -6.11 -14.09
N TYR A 277 -4.00 -7.07 -13.16
CA TYR A 277 -3.40 -8.39 -13.29
C TYR A 277 -4.46 -9.45 -13.60
N ASP A 278 -4.01 -10.60 -14.09
CA ASP A 278 -4.85 -11.78 -14.29
C ASP A 278 -6.08 -11.55 -15.19
N ARG A 279 -5.97 -10.60 -16.12
CA ARG A 279 -7.03 -10.20 -17.07
C ARG A 279 -7.59 -11.37 -17.87
N ALA A 280 -6.77 -12.39 -18.14
CA ALA A 280 -7.17 -13.59 -18.87
C ALA A 280 -8.14 -14.49 -18.08
N ALA A 281 -8.18 -14.36 -16.75
CA ALA A 281 -9.11 -15.08 -15.88
C ALA A 281 -10.48 -14.39 -15.78
N VAL A 282 -10.63 -13.15 -16.28
CA VAL A 282 -11.90 -12.43 -16.25
C VAL A 282 -12.86 -13.02 -17.31
N PRO A 283 -14.09 -13.41 -16.91
CA PRO A 283 -15.10 -13.94 -17.83
C PRO A 283 -15.44 -12.98 -18.98
N GLU A 284 -15.86 -13.53 -20.12
CA GLU A 284 -16.28 -12.73 -21.30
C GLU A 284 -17.37 -11.71 -20.94
N SER A 285 -18.31 -12.10 -20.07
CA SER A 285 -19.44 -11.29 -19.62
C SER A 285 -19.03 -9.97 -18.95
N HIS A 286 -17.78 -9.85 -18.50
CA HIS A 286 -17.28 -8.68 -17.77
C HIS A 286 -16.27 -7.86 -18.58
N ARG A 287 -15.89 -8.29 -19.79
CA ARG A 287 -14.85 -7.60 -20.58
C ARG A 287 -15.21 -6.16 -20.95
N GLY A 288 -16.50 -5.88 -21.22
CA GLY A 288 -16.97 -4.51 -21.49
C GLY A 288 -16.79 -3.59 -20.28
N GLU A 289 -17.22 -4.05 -19.10
CA GLU A 289 -17.07 -3.30 -17.84
C GLU A 289 -15.59 -3.15 -17.44
N LEU A 290 -14.76 -4.17 -17.70
CA LEU A 290 -13.31 -4.08 -17.47
C LEU A 290 -12.66 -3.02 -18.35
N ALA A 291 -13.06 -2.92 -19.62
CA ALA A 291 -12.56 -1.90 -20.54
C ALA A 291 -13.02 -0.47 -20.14
N GLU A 292 -14.27 -0.32 -19.70
CA GLU A 292 -14.75 0.95 -19.12
C GLU A 292 -13.93 1.35 -17.89
N LEU A 293 -13.71 0.40 -16.99
CA LEU A 293 -12.91 0.59 -15.78
C LEU A 293 -11.47 1.00 -16.07
N GLU A 294 -10.80 0.40 -17.07
CA GLU A 294 -9.46 0.83 -17.51
C GLU A 294 -9.43 2.30 -17.96
N GLY A 295 -10.49 2.74 -18.66
CA GLY A 295 -10.68 4.15 -19.02
C GLY A 295 -10.82 5.03 -17.78
N TRP A 296 -11.63 4.61 -16.80
CA TRP A 296 -11.83 5.35 -15.55
C TRP A 296 -10.55 5.44 -14.71
N LEU A 297 -9.79 4.36 -14.60
CA LEU A 297 -8.50 4.33 -13.91
C LEU A 297 -7.49 5.27 -14.57
N THR A 298 -7.46 5.31 -15.90
CA THR A 298 -6.57 6.20 -16.65
C THR A 298 -6.90 7.68 -16.39
N GLU A 299 -8.18 8.04 -16.43
CA GLU A 299 -8.64 9.40 -16.15
C GLU A 299 -8.44 9.78 -14.67
N ALA A 300 -8.70 8.87 -13.74
CA ALA A 300 -8.43 9.07 -12.32
C ALA A 300 -6.95 9.36 -12.06
N GLY A 301 -6.06 8.59 -12.68
CA GLY A 301 -4.61 8.82 -12.61
C GLY A 301 -4.19 10.17 -13.17
N ARG A 302 -4.81 10.63 -14.27
CA ARG A 302 -4.55 11.97 -14.84
C ARG A 302 -4.96 13.08 -13.86
N ARG A 303 -6.12 12.95 -13.21
CA ARG A 303 -6.59 13.90 -12.19
C ARG A 303 -5.67 13.91 -10.97
N ALA A 304 -5.25 12.74 -10.49
CA ALA A 304 -4.32 12.62 -9.36
C ALA A 304 -2.96 13.27 -9.65
N ARG A 305 -2.38 13.03 -10.84
CA ARG A 305 -1.13 13.68 -11.26
C ARG A 305 -1.27 15.20 -11.36
N ALA A 306 -2.38 15.68 -11.90
CA ALA A 306 -2.65 17.12 -12.01
C ALA A 306 -2.72 17.79 -10.62
N GLU A 307 -3.37 17.15 -9.65
CA GLU A 307 -3.44 17.65 -8.28
C GLU A 307 -2.07 17.68 -7.59
N ARG A 308 -1.27 16.62 -7.77
CA ARG A 308 0.07 16.52 -7.16
C ARG A 308 1.14 17.36 -7.88
N ALA A 309 0.84 17.92 -9.06
CA ALA A 309 1.81 18.65 -9.88
C ALA A 309 2.46 19.80 -9.12
N SER A 310 1.67 20.57 -8.37
CA SER A 310 2.13 21.67 -7.51
C SER A 310 3.16 21.18 -6.49
N ARG A 311 2.78 20.15 -5.74
CA ARG A 311 3.60 19.52 -4.71
C ARG A 311 4.91 18.94 -5.27
N LEU A 312 4.93 18.52 -6.53
CA LEU A 312 6.12 17.97 -7.20
C LEU A 312 7.01 19.04 -7.86
N GLY A 313 6.60 20.32 -7.82
CA GLY A 313 7.30 21.41 -8.50
C GLY A 313 7.17 21.33 -10.02
N LEU A 314 6.03 20.84 -10.52
CA LEU A 314 5.72 20.65 -11.94
C LEU A 314 4.67 21.65 -12.46
N GLU A 315 4.41 22.72 -11.70
CA GLU A 315 3.50 23.79 -12.12
C GLU A 315 3.98 24.40 -13.45
N GLY A 316 3.07 24.55 -14.41
CA GLY A 316 3.40 25.10 -15.73
C GLY A 316 4.13 24.13 -16.67
N ALA A 317 4.35 22.87 -16.29
CA ALA A 317 4.82 21.85 -17.22
C ALA A 317 3.80 21.68 -18.38
N PRO A 318 4.23 21.68 -19.65
CA PRO A 318 3.32 21.53 -20.79
C PRO A 318 2.65 20.16 -20.84
N ASP A 319 3.30 19.14 -20.27
CA ASP A 319 2.80 17.77 -20.12
C ASP A 319 3.14 17.26 -18.72
N VAL A 320 2.19 17.42 -17.78
CA VAL A 320 2.34 16.96 -16.39
C VAL A 320 2.47 15.44 -16.33
N ASP A 321 1.70 14.70 -17.15
CA ASP A 321 1.70 13.24 -17.16
C ASP A 321 3.06 12.69 -17.58
N GLY A 322 3.60 13.20 -18.68
CA GLY A 322 4.93 12.87 -19.16
C GLY A 322 6.01 13.24 -18.14
N ALA A 323 5.90 14.42 -17.50
CA ALA A 323 6.86 14.87 -16.49
C ALA A 323 6.88 13.96 -15.25
N VAL A 324 5.71 13.58 -14.71
CA VAL A 324 5.61 12.65 -13.57
C VAL A 324 6.21 11.29 -13.93
N ARG A 325 5.86 10.73 -15.09
CA ARG A 325 6.43 9.44 -15.55
C ARG A 325 7.94 9.52 -15.74
N ALA A 326 8.45 10.62 -16.29
CA ALA A 326 9.89 10.83 -16.46
C ALA A 326 10.64 10.80 -15.12
N ARG A 327 10.10 11.40 -14.05
CA ARG A 327 10.70 11.40 -12.72
C ARG A 327 10.92 9.99 -12.16
N SER A 328 9.99 9.06 -12.40
CA SER A 328 10.10 7.66 -11.95
C SER A 328 11.27 6.89 -12.60
N ARG A 329 11.76 7.40 -13.74
CA ARG A 329 12.79 6.78 -14.59
C ARG A 329 14.12 7.53 -14.57
N ASP A 330 14.17 8.71 -13.96
CA ASP A 330 15.36 9.53 -13.82
C ASP A 330 16.20 9.07 -12.62
N TRP A 331 17.40 8.55 -12.90
CA TRP A 331 18.36 8.07 -11.89
C TRP A 331 18.99 9.16 -11.02
N ALA A 332 18.87 10.43 -11.41
CA ALA A 332 19.37 11.59 -10.69
C ALA A 332 18.26 12.21 -9.83
N GLN A 333 17.02 11.76 -10.03
CA GLN A 333 15.88 12.22 -9.26
C GLN A 333 15.98 11.71 -7.82
N THR A 334 16.38 12.60 -6.92
CA THR A 334 16.46 12.30 -5.48
C THR A 334 15.07 12.11 -4.86
N ARG A 335 14.04 12.67 -5.49
CA ARG A 335 12.65 12.69 -5.03
C ARG A 335 11.68 12.33 -6.16
N PRO A 336 11.55 11.06 -6.53
CA PRO A 336 10.60 10.65 -7.57
C PRO A 336 9.16 10.99 -7.16
N GLU A 337 8.85 10.83 -5.87
CA GLU A 337 7.63 11.26 -5.20
C GLU A 337 7.95 11.64 -3.73
N TRP A 338 6.95 12.09 -2.97
CA TRP A 338 7.08 12.47 -1.56
C TRP A 338 6.86 11.31 -0.57
N GLY A 339 6.47 10.13 -1.04
CA GLY A 339 6.05 9.04 -0.17
C GLY A 339 4.91 9.50 0.74
N LEU A 340 5.06 9.25 2.04
CA LEU A 340 4.06 9.54 3.07
C LEU A 340 4.34 10.85 3.82
N ALA A 341 5.21 11.72 3.28
CA ALA A 341 5.44 13.05 3.84
C ALA A 341 4.10 13.80 3.96
N GLY A 342 3.92 14.61 5.00
CA GLY A 342 2.68 15.34 5.24
C GLY A 342 1.49 14.53 5.78
N CYS A 343 1.62 13.21 5.96
CA CYS A 343 0.61 12.40 6.64
C CYS A 343 0.30 12.98 8.04
N SER A 344 -0.98 13.04 8.40
CA SER A 344 -1.45 13.72 9.61
C SER A 344 -2.60 13.04 10.32
N ALA A 345 -3.35 12.19 9.63
CA ALA A 345 -4.49 11.50 10.21
C ALA A 345 -4.60 10.04 9.78
N PHE A 346 -5.23 9.23 10.61
CA PHE A 346 -5.73 7.90 10.28
C PHE A 346 -7.22 7.85 10.65
N VAL A 347 -8.07 7.68 9.64
CA VAL A 347 -9.53 7.65 9.83
C VAL A 347 -10.02 6.22 9.62
N VAL A 348 -10.67 5.69 10.65
CA VAL A 348 -11.30 4.37 10.68
C VAL A 348 -12.80 4.60 10.80
N ALA A 349 -13.49 4.57 9.67
CA ALA A 349 -14.92 4.85 9.59
C ALA A 349 -15.50 4.33 8.27
N PRO A 350 -16.83 4.24 8.12
CA PRO A 350 -17.46 3.91 6.86
C PRO A 350 -17.04 4.88 5.75
N ARG A 351 -16.92 4.40 4.51
CA ARG A 351 -16.43 5.22 3.39
C ARG A 351 -17.22 6.52 3.21
N HIS A 352 -18.53 6.48 3.41
CA HIS A 352 -19.42 7.62 3.21
C HIS A 352 -19.07 8.83 4.10
N ARG A 353 -18.38 8.63 5.24
CA ARG A 353 -17.87 9.72 6.11
C ARG A 353 -16.80 10.58 5.45
N THR A 354 -16.03 10.02 4.53
CA THR A 354 -14.92 10.73 3.87
C THR A 354 -15.17 10.95 2.38
N ARG A 355 -16.31 10.49 1.85
CA ARG A 355 -16.62 10.57 0.42
C ARG A 355 -16.74 12.03 -0.02
N GLY A 356 -16.12 12.37 -1.15
CA GLY A 356 -16.14 13.72 -1.72
C GLY A 356 -15.37 14.78 -0.91
N ARG A 357 -14.65 14.40 0.15
CA ARG A 357 -13.83 15.33 0.92
C ARG A 357 -12.40 15.36 0.40
N ASP A 358 -11.85 16.56 0.30
CA ASP A 358 -10.43 16.73 0.05
C ASP A 358 -9.66 16.70 1.38
N LEU A 359 -8.91 15.63 1.62
CA LEU A 359 -8.04 15.46 2.80
C LEU A 359 -6.56 15.75 2.46
N GLY A 360 -6.31 16.31 1.27
CA GLY A 360 -5.00 16.76 0.80
C GLY A 360 -3.95 15.66 0.61
N GLY A 361 -4.34 14.39 0.50
CA GLY A 361 -3.40 13.27 0.50
C GLY A 361 -2.65 13.12 1.83
N ARG A 362 -3.29 13.47 2.95
CA ARG A 362 -2.69 13.48 4.29
C ARG A 362 -3.30 12.47 5.27
N ALA A 363 -4.38 11.80 4.87
CA ALA A 363 -5.10 10.88 5.74
C ALA A 363 -4.95 9.44 5.24
N PHE A 364 -4.56 8.54 6.15
CA PHE A 364 -4.77 7.11 5.95
C PHE A 364 -6.27 6.83 6.12
N LEU A 365 -6.87 6.08 5.21
CA LEU A 365 -8.32 5.86 5.18
C LEU A 365 -8.64 4.37 5.23
N HIS A 366 -9.19 3.90 6.36
CA HIS A 366 -9.67 2.53 6.55
C HIS A 366 -11.19 2.51 6.60
N SER A 367 -11.79 1.70 5.73
CA SER A 367 -13.22 1.42 5.75
C SER A 367 -13.54 0.46 6.88
N TYR A 368 -14.51 0.80 7.72
CA TYR A 368 -14.92 0.00 8.87
C TYR A 368 -16.35 0.36 9.29
N GLU A 369 -17.25 -0.62 9.36
CA GLU A 369 -18.60 -0.47 9.90
C GLU A 369 -18.71 -1.24 11.23
N TRP A 370 -18.64 -0.51 12.34
CA TRP A 370 -18.56 -1.13 13.67
C TRP A 370 -19.81 -1.92 14.05
N ARG A 371 -20.97 -1.62 13.46
CA ARG A 371 -22.21 -2.35 13.71
C ARG A 371 -22.20 -3.77 13.13
N GLN A 372 -21.32 -4.03 12.16
CA GLN A 372 -21.11 -5.36 11.59
C GLN A 372 -20.04 -6.17 12.36
N ASP A 373 -19.33 -5.55 13.30
CA ASP A 373 -18.23 -6.15 14.06
C ASP A 373 -18.72 -6.63 15.43
N GLU A 374 -19.42 -7.77 15.43
CA GLU A 374 -19.86 -8.41 16.67
C GLU A 374 -18.65 -8.82 17.52
N GLY A 375 -18.54 -8.26 18.73
CA GLY A 375 -17.43 -8.54 19.65
C GLY A 375 -16.18 -7.69 19.43
N PHE A 376 -16.17 -6.81 18.41
CA PHE A 376 -15.09 -5.85 18.15
C PHE A 376 -13.73 -6.46 17.79
N ASP A 377 -13.70 -7.67 17.22
CA ASP A 377 -12.46 -8.34 16.79
C ASP A 377 -11.80 -7.60 15.62
N VAL A 378 -12.59 -7.02 14.70
CA VAL A 378 -12.06 -6.21 13.60
C VAL A 378 -11.50 -4.88 14.12
N LEU A 379 -12.20 -4.22 15.04
CA LEU A 379 -11.69 -3.02 15.73
C LEU A 379 -10.38 -3.32 16.46
N GLU A 380 -10.33 -4.44 17.19
CA GLU A 380 -9.12 -4.89 17.87
C GLU A 380 -7.97 -5.04 16.88
N LEU A 381 -8.19 -5.76 15.77
CA LEU A 381 -7.21 -5.91 14.69
C LEU A 381 -6.75 -4.55 14.13
N ILE A 382 -7.68 -3.62 13.89
CA ILE A 382 -7.37 -2.29 13.36
C ILE A 382 -6.48 -1.51 14.33
N MET A 383 -6.79 -1.55 15.62
CA MET A 383 -6.04 -0.84 16.67
C MET A 383 -4.67 -1.48 16.95
N THR A 384 -4.52 -2.80 16.82
CA THR A 384 -3.25 -3.48 17.11
C THR A 384 -2.33 -3.60 15.91
N ALA A 385 -2.82 -3.44 14.68
CA ALA A 385 -1.98 -3.54 13.47
C ALA A 385 -2.00 -2.28 12.59
N PRO A 386 -3.03 -1.96 11.77
CA PRO A 386 -3.07 -0.76 10.95
C PRO A 386 -2.78 0.56 11.70
N MET A 387 -3.34 0.76 12.90
CA MET A 387 -3.10 1.95 13.70
C MET A 387 -1.64 2.06 14.13
N VAL A 388 -1.05 0.94 14.57
CA VAL A 388 0.36 0.89 14.98
C VAL A 388 1.27 1.16 13.79
N VAL A 389 1.01 0.55 12.62
CA VAL A 389 1.77 0.78 11.38
C VAL A 389 1.69 2.24 10.94
N ALA A 390 0.49 2.83 10.92
CA ALA A 390 0.31 4.24 10.58
C ALA A 390 1.06 5.16 11.57
N SER A 391 1.05 4.81 12.86
CA SER A 391 1.79 5.55 13.89
C SER A 391 3.31 5.49 13.68
N TRP A 392 3.85 4.32 13.32
CA TRP A 392 5.28 4.17 13.04
C TRP A 392 5.73 4.95 11.83
N ILE A 393 4.93 4.94 10.76
CA ILE A 393 5.17 5.80 9.59
C ILE A 393 5.20 7.27 10.03
N GLY A 394 4.15 7.73 10.73
CA GLY A 394 4.08 9.11 11.20
C GLY A 394 5.28 9.49 12.07
N LEU A 395 5.70 8.62 13.00
CA LEU A 395 6.86 8.83 13.87
C LEU A 395 8.18 8.83 13.10
N GLN A 396 8.33 8.01 12.05
CA GLN A 396 9.51 8.00 11.20
C GLN A 396 9.71 9.35 10.50
N TYR A 397 8.63 9.91 9.94
CA TYR A 397 8.65 11.24 9.34
C TYR A 397 8.86 12.34 10.39
N TYR A 398 8.15 12.28 11.52
CA TYR A 398 8.30 13.20 12.63
C TYR A 398 9.76 13.28 13.12
N ALA A 399 10.35 12.12 13.45
CA ALA A 399 11.70 12.06 14.01
C ALA A 399 12.75 12.50 12.97
N SER A 400 12.58 12.11 11.70
CA SER A 400 13.45 12.55 10.61
C SER A 400 13.35 14.06 10.33
N SER A 401 12.22 14.70 10.64
CA SER A 401 12.05 16.15 10.53
C SER A 401 12.58 16.92 11.75
N VAL A 402 12.34 16.43 12.96
CA VAL A 402 12.66 17.15 14.22
C VAL A 402 14.13 17.02 14.60
N GLU A 403 14.72 15.84 14.47
CA GLU A 403 16.13 15.59 14.79
C GLU A 403 16.79 14.77 13.67
N PRO A 404 16.99 15.37 12.48
CA PRO A 404 17.50 14.69 11.29
C PRO A 404 18.91 14.12 11.47
N LYS A 405 19.71 14.63 12.42
CA LYS A 405 21.08 14.12 12.65
C LYS A 405 21.10 12.76 13.35
N VAL A 406 20.11 12.51 14.21
CA VAL A 406 20.00 11.27 14.99
C VAL A 406 19.04 10.29 14.31
N PHE A 407 17.87 10.76 13.90
CA PHE A 407 16.79 9.90 13.40
C PHE A 407 16.56 10.03 11.89
N GLY A 408 17.32 10.89 11.20
CA GLY A 408 17.31 10.98 9.74
C GLY A 408 18.39 10.12 9.11
N ALA A 409 18.38 10.08 7.78
CA ALA A 409 19.43 9.45 6.99
C ALA A 409 20.42 10.44 6.35
N GLY A 410 20.42 11.70 6.77
CA GLY A 410 21.29 12.72 6.19
C GLY A 410 20.98 13.01 4.73
N ASN A 411 21.98 13.46 3.97
CA ASN A 411 21.81 13.83 2.58
C ASN A 411 21.85 12.61 1.64
N LYS A 412 20.73 12.34 0.95
CA LYS A 412 20.59 11.25 -0.01
C LYS A 412 21.64 11.24 -1.11
N THR A 413 22.14 12.40 -1.53
CA THR A 413 23.14 12.49 -2.61
C THR A 413 24.51 12.00 -2.19
N LEU A 414 24.73 11.80 -0.90
CA LEU A 414 25.98 11.31 -0.32
C LEU A 414 25.86 9.85 0.13
N HIS A 415 24.77 9.15 -0.23
CA HIS A 415 24.54 7.80 0.26
C HIS A 415 25.41 6.76 -0.44
N ASP A 416 26.12 5.99 0.38
CA ASP A 416 26.81 4.77 -0.04
C ASP A 416 26.08 3.56 0.54
N VAL A 417 25.67 2.62 -0.34
CA VAL A 417 24.94 1.41 0.07
C VAL A 417 25.91 0.37 0.63
N VAL A 418 25.65 -0.10 1.85
CA VAL A 418 26.52 -1.02 2.58
C VAL A 418 25.83 -2.35 2.79
N GLY A 419 26.42 -3.42 2.25
CA GLY A 419 25.97 -4.80 2.46
C GLY A 419 24.53 -5.10 2.01
N ALA A 420 23.89 -4.19 1.26
CA ALA A 420 22.45 -4.18 1.01
C ALA A 420 21.57 -4.17 2.28
N VAL A 421 22.13 -3.76 3.43
CA VAL A 421 21.43 -3.66 4.72
C VAL A 421 21.07 -2.21 5.06
N GLY A 422 21.87 -1.24 4.60
CA GLY A 422 21.63 0.17 4.87
C GLY A 422 22.54 1.10 4.09
N VAL A 423 22.62 2.36 4.53
CA VAL A 423 23.42 3.41 3.89
C VAL A 423 24.32 4.15 4.89
N TYR A 424 25.49 4.59 4.42
CA TYR A 424 26.28 5.65 5.07
C TYR A 424 25.98 7.01 4.43
N GLU A 425 26.27 8.09 5.14
CA GLU A 425 26.33 9.43 4.57
C GLU A 425 27.80 9.82 4.37
N GLY A 426 28.26 9.77 3.13
CA GLY A 426 29.66 9.98 2.74
C GLY A 426 30.53 8.75 2.97
N ALA A 427 31.82 8.97 3.22
CA ALA A 427 32.84 7.93 3.18
C ALA A 427 32.83 6.92 4.35
N GLY A 428 31.92 7.04 5.32
CA GLY A 428 31.81 6.12 6.46
C GLY A 428 30.91 6.65 7.58
N GLY A 429 30.88 5.94 8.71
CA GLY A 429 30.10 6.29 9.90
C GLY A 429 29.16 5.17 10.33
N ASP A 430 28.21 5.50 11.20
CA ASP A 430 27.14 4.58 11.57
C ASP A 430 26.12 4.43 10.44
N LEU A 431 25.47 3.26 10.37
CA LEU A 431 24.35 3.06 9.44
C LEU A 431 23.23 4.03 9.76
N ARG A 432 22.74 4.70 8.71
CA ARG A 432 21.66 5.66 8.79
C ARG A 432 20.30 4.94 8.66
N VAL A 433 19.49 4.97 9.71
CA VAL A 433 18.23 4.19 9.84
C VAL A 433 16.96 4.98 9.53
N GLY A 434 17.08 6.29 9.29
CA GLY A 434 15.96 7.21 9.08
C GLY A 434 15.55 7.44 7.63
N LEU A 435 14.79 8.52 7.42
CA LEU A 435 14.52 9.05 6.07
C LEU A 435 15.55 10.10 5.68
N PRO A 436 15.99 10.15 4.42
CA PRO A 436 16.92 11.18 3.97
C PRO A 436 16.27 12.56 3.99
N TRP A 437 17.09 13.61 4.08
CA TRP A 437 16.63 15.00 4.10
C TRP A 437 15.70 15.33 2.91
N GLN A 438 15.99 14.79 1.73
CA GLN A 438 15.18 14.98 0.53
C GLN A 438 13.77 14.37 0.62
N SER A 439 13.53 13.43 1.54
CA SER A 439 12.20 12.85 1.77
C SER A 439 11.32 13.70 2.69
N VAL A 440 11.91 14.63 3.46
CA VAL A 440 11.19 15.42 4.47
C VAL A 440 11.27 16.94 4.24
N HIS A 441 12.18 17.40 3.39
CA HIS A 441 12.43 18.83 3.15
C HIS A 441 12.67 19.12 1.67
N ASP A 442 12.12 20.22 1.14
CA ASP A 442 12.25 20.60 -0.28
C ASP A 442 13.50 21.44 -0.59
N GLY A 443 14.05 22.12 0.41
CA GLY A 443 15.18 23.05 0.30
C GLY A 443 14.89 24.37 1.01
N GLU A 444 13.62 24.71 1.16
CA GLU A 444 13.12 25.92 1.82
C GLU A 444 12.25 25.59 3.05
N ALA A 445 11.39 24.56 2.94
CA ALA A 445 10.46 24.15 3.98
C ALA A 445 10.39 22.63 4.16
N LEU A 446 9.85 22.22 5.32
CA LEU A 446 9.50 20.83 5.58
C LEU A 446 8.26 20.45 4.77
N ALA A 447 8.35 19.31 4.08
CA ALA A 447 7.23 18.68 3.40
C ALA A 447 6.36 17.83 4.35
N HIS A 448 6.84 17.59 5.58
CA HIS A 448 6.08 16.95 6.65
C HIS A 448 6.06 17.86 7.88
N ASP A 449 4.86 18.26 8.28
CA ASP A 449 4.64 18.96 9.55
C ASP A 449 5.05 18.04 10.71
N PRO A 450 5.88 18.48 11.66
CA PRO A 450 6.32 17.66 12.78
C PRO A 450 5.20 17.54 13.82
N LEU A 451 4.16 16.79 13.48
CA LEU A 451 3.00 16.50 14.32
C LEU A 451 2.98 15.03 14.74
N ARG A 452 2.18 14.73 15.75
CA ARG A 452 1.81 13.36 16.10
C ARG A 452 0.52 12.97 15.38
N LEU A 453 0.44 11.72 14.92
CA LEU A 453 -0.68 11.24 14.10
C LEU A 453 -2.01 11.38 14.85
N GLN A 454 -3.03 11.92 14.19
CA GLN A 454 -4.39 11.98 14.71
C GLN A 454 -5.19 10.76 14.24
N VAL A 455 -5.56 9.87 15.14
CA VAL A 455 -6.38 8.70 14.85
C VAL A 455 -7.82 9.03 15.20
N VAL A 456 -8.73 8.87 14.24
CA VAL A 456 -10.16 9.10 14.41
C VAL A 456 -10.89 7.79 14.12
N ILE A 457 -11.63 7.27 15.09
CA ILE A 457 -12.34 5.99 14.97
C ILE A 457 -13.82 6.20 15.23
N GLU A 458 -14.66 5.74 14.30
CA GLU A 458 -16.11 5.59 14.52
C GLU A 458 -16.39 4.23 15.16
N ALA A 459 -16.41 4.20 16.50
CA ALA A 459 -16.71 3.03 17.31
C ALA A 459 -17.08 3.44 18.75
N PRO A 460 -17.76 2.57 19.52
CA PRO A 460 -18.02 2.81 20.94
C PRO A 460 -16.72 3.02 21.74
N ARG A 461 -16.72 4.01 22.64
CA ARG A 461 -15.54 4.35 23.48
C ARG A 461 -15.19 3.22 24.45
N GLU A 462 -16.20 2.51 24.91
CA GLU A 462 -16.10 1.37 25.81
C GLU A 462 -15.31 0.24 25.14
N ALA A 463 -15.64 -0.10 23.89
CA ALA A 463 -14.91 -1.09 23.09
C ALA A 463 -13.45 -0.67 22.86
N MET A 464 -13.21 0.60 22.48
CA MET A 464 -11.84 1.13 22.35
C MET A 464 -11.06 1.05 23.68
N ASN A 465 -11.70 1.36 24.81
CA ASN A 465 -11.08 1.28 26.13
C ASN A 465 -10.73 -0.17 26.52
N GLU A 466 -11.59 -1.13 26.22
CA GLU A 466 -11.33 -2.56 26.46
C GLU A 466 -10.09 -3.03 25.69
N ILE A 467 -9.98 -2.65 24.41
CA ILE A 467 -8.83 -2.96 23.56
C ILE A 467 -7.56 -2.28 24.10
N ILE A 468 -7.63 -1.00 24.48
CA ILE A 468 -6.50 -0.28 25.09
C ILE A 468 -6.05 -0.97 26.39
N ALA A 469 -6.99 -1.42 27.23
CA ALA A 469 -6.67 -2.11 28.47
C ALA A 469 -6.03 -3.49 28.23
N LYS A 470 -6.47 -4.20 27.18
CA LYS A 470 -5.97 -5.52 26.78
C LYS A 470 -4.55 -5.46 26.20
N HIS A 471 -4.21 -4.42 25.45
CA HIS A 471 -2.96 -4.32 24.68
C HIS A 471 -2.02 -3.24 25.20
N GLU A 472 -0.99 -3.64 25.97
CA GLU A 472 -0.02 -2.72 26.57
C GLU A 472 0.68 -1.81 25.55
N HIS A 473 1.05 -2.34 24.38
CA HIS A 473 1.72 -1.55 23.35
C HIS A 473 0.80 -0.46 22.76
N VAL A 474 -0.49 -0.75 22.57
CA VAL A 474 -1.50 0.24 22.17
C VAL A 474 -1.67 1.29 23.27
N ARG A 475 -1.80 0.85 24.52
CA ARG A 475 -1.88 1.74 25.70
C ARG A 475 -0.70 2.70 25.76
N HIS A 476 0.52 2.22 25.57
CA HIS A 476 1.71 3.07 25.56
C HIS A 476 1.70 4.11 24.44
N LEU A 477 1.11 3.81 23.28
CA LEU A 477 1.00 4.79 22.19
C LEU A 477 0.05 5.93 22.56
N VAL A 478 -1.10 5.62 23.15
CA VAL A 478 -2.14 6.63 23.48
C VAL A 478 -1.86 7.37 24.79
N ASP A 479 -1.42 6.68 25.84
CA ASP A 479 -1.19 7.29 27.17
C ASP A 479 0.04 8.20 27.19
N HIS A 480 1.10 7.85 26.46
CA HIS A 480 2.28 8.72 26.31
C HIS A 480 2.12 9.72 25.17
N GLY A 481 0.95 9.72 24.51
CA GLY A 481 0.57 10.63 23.45
C GLY A 481 1.39 10.49 22.19
N TRP A 482 2.05 9.36 21.91
CA TRP A 482 2.79 9.12 20.66
C TRP A 482 1.89 9.24 19.42
N LEU A 483 0.59 9.05 19.61
CA LEU A 483 -0.48 9.48 18.71
C LEU A 483 -1.60 10.14 19.52
N GLN A 484 -2.52 10.82 18.85
CA GLN A 484 -3.73 11.39 19.45
C GLN A 484 -4.93 10.57 19.00
N LEU A 485 -5.73 10.06 19.94
CA LEU A 485 -6.91 9.25 19.63
C LEU A 485 -8.20 10.06 19.83
N PHE A 486 -9.09 9.99 18.86
CA PHE A 486 -10.38 10.65 18.86
C PHE A 486 -11.51 9.66 18.52
N ALA A 487 -12.65 9.85 19.18
CA ALA A 487 -13.88 9.13 18.87
C ALA A 487 -14.75 9.95 17.92
N MET A 488 -15.30 9.30 16.91
CA MET A 488 -16.35 9.82 16.04
C MET A 488 -17.71 9.26 16.47
N ASP A 489 -18.72 10.12 16.55
CA ASP A 489 -20.10 9.71 16.84
C ASP A 489 -20.80 9.09 15.60
N GLU A 490 -22.05 8.67 15.79
CA GLU A 490 -22.86 8.06 14.73
C GLU A 490 -23.31 9.06 13.64
N GLU A 491 -23.21 10.35 13.90
CA GLU A 491 -23.48 11.41 12.92
C GLU A 491 -22.22 11.79 12.10
N GLY A 492 -21.06 11.25 12.45
CA GLY A 492 -19.77 11.52 11.79
C GLY A 492 -19.03 12.74 12.35
N ARG A 493 -19.41 13.23 13.53
CA ARG A 493 -18.74 14.32 14.24
C ARG A 493 -17.69 13.74 15.16
N VAL A 494 -16.51 14.37 15.17
CA VAL A 494 -15.48 14.05 16.15
C VAL A 494 -15.94 14.59 17.50
N SER A 495 -16.30 13.69 18.42
CA SER A 495 -17.01 14.05 19.65
C SER A 495 -16.06 14.14 20.85
N HIS A 496 -15.12 13.20 20.95
CA HIS A 496 -14.25 13.05 22.13
C HIS A 496 -12.78 12.89 21.77
N ARG A 497 -11.91 13.36 22.66
CA ARG A 497 -10.46 13.13 22.64
C ARG A 497 -10.05 12.25 23.82
N TYR A 498 -9.20 11.27 23.57
CA TYR A 498 -8.59 10.46 24.63
C TYR A 498 -7.57 11.29 25.42
N VAL A 499 -7.65 11.27 26.75
CA VAL A 499 -6.79 12.08 27.65
C VAL A 499 -5.95 11.22 28.62
N GLY A 500 -5.84 9.92 28.36
CA GLY A 500 -5.02 9.01 29.13
C GLY A 500 -5.74 8.35 30.30
N GLY A 501 -5.31 7.13 30.61
CA GLY A 501 -5.86 6.34 31.72
C GLY A 501 -7.32 5.94 31.48
N LEU A 502 -7.65 5.57 30.23
CA LEU A 502 -8.99 5.14 29.78
C LEU A 502 -10.08 6.23 29.87
N ARG A 503 -9.68 7.50 29.93
CA ARG A 503 -10.59 8.65 30.03
C ARG A 503 -10.66 9.43 28.72
N TRP A 504 -11.84 10.02 28.49
CA TRP A 504 -12.17 10.81 27.32
C TRP A 504 -12.67 12.20 27.74
N GLU A 505 -12.35 13.21 26.95
CA GLU A 505 -12.80 14.59 27.10
C GLU A 505 -13.65 14.97 25.88
N ALA A 506 -14.86 15.47 26.12
CA ALA A 506 -15.72 16.00 25.06
C ALA A 506 -15.09 17.26 24.46
N LEU A 507 -15.08 17.36 23.12
CA LEU A 507 -14.59 18.55 22.43
C LEU A 507 -15.57 19.72 22.63
N GLU A 508 -15.08 20.96 22.69
CA GLU A 508 -15.86 22.14 23.13
C GLU A 508 -17.21 22.32 22.42
N GLY A 509 -17.28 22.04 21.11
CA GLY A 509 -18.52 22.11 20.33
C GLY A 509 -19.51 20.96 20.58
N TYR A 510 -19.03 19.82 21.08
CA TYR A 510 -19.85 18.66 21.44
C TYR A 510 -20.38 18.77 22.87
N ALA A 511 -19.56 19.28 23.79
CA ALA A 511 -19.96 19.54 25.16
C ALA A 511 -21.12 20.55 25.25
N GLU A 512 -21.25 21.48 24.29
CA GLU A 512 -22.39 22.39 24.21
C GLU A 512 -23.66 21.72 23.66
N LEU A 513 -23.52 20.72 22.79
CA LEU A 513 -24.65 19.92 22.28
C LEU A 513 -25.18 18.96 23.35
N GLU A 514 -24.32 18.21 24.03
CA GLU A 514 -24.72 17.31 25.14
C GLU A 514 -25.47 18.09 26.21
N ARG A 515 -24.95 19.28 26.62
CA ARG A 515 -25.63 20.16 27.57
C ARG A 515 -27.01 20.61 27.09
N ARG A 516 -27.22 20.76 25.78
CA ARG A 516 -28.53 21.17 25.21
C ARG A 516 -29.50 20.00 25.12
N GLU A 517 -29.01 18.81 24.82
CA GLU A 517 -29.82 17.57 24.78
C GLU A 517 -30.22 17.14 26.19
N GLU A 518 -29.31 17.20 27.16
CA GLU A 518 -29.60 16.96 28.59
C GLU A 518 -30.58 17.99 29.20
N GLN A 519 -30.60 19.22 28.68
CA GLN A 519 -31.58 20.24 29.09
C GLN A 519 -32.94 20.10 28.38
N ALA A 520 -33.00 19.34 27.28
CA ALA A 520 -34.21 19.11 26.49
C ALA A 520 -34.92 17.79 26.85
N ALA A 521 -34.19 16.82 27.42
CA ALA A 521 -34.71 15.60 28.04
C ALA A 521 -35.22 15.87 29.47
#